data_AF-A0A1Q9TMB4-F1
#
_entry.id   AF-A0A1Q9TMB4-F1
#
_cell.length_a   1.000
_cell.length_b   1.000
_cell.length_c   1.000
_cell.angle_alpha   90.00
_cell.angle_beta   90.00
_cell.angle_gamma   90.00
#
_symmetry.space_group_name_H-M   'P 1'
#
loop_
_entity.id
_entity.type
_entity.pdbx_description
1 polymer ?
#
loop_
_entity_poly.entity_id
_entity_poly.type
_entity_poly.pdbx_seq_one_letter_code
_entity_poly.pdbx_strand_id
1 'polypeptide(L)'
;MSRSQTLRRLAAALAAEHPGCHAQATYDAAERDWTLSWIDGPTTASVRERLPADGRAHLRRHHGRRALAVCAVALSLAGRLEGIGRYDRWALEDTLREHLDQIADPQAAGGRTGALADALLADLPERVEAADIVVAVIDRGLARLLRQSSTDATSGGQDPLAMSPAEYLTSRYAEPGRSFLDWSARLTTAPPTALVAAALDDERLDADGHLAVVALLGQMRAEQERLEDRVLAGAHAAGASWARIGAAMGITKQSAHARASRRSTGRPTRASGQR
;
A
#
# COMPACT_ATOMS: atom_id res chain seq x y z
N MET A 1 35.65 -0.39 29.19
CA MET A 1 35.60 0.05 27.78
C MET A 1 35.38 1.55 27.76
N SER A 2 36.05 2.31 26.89
CA SER A 2 35.79 3.75 26.79
C SER A 2 34.45 4.02 26.09
N ARG A 3 33.76 5.12 26.45
CA ARG A 3 32.48 5.53 25.86
C ARG A 3 32.52 5.57 24.32
N SER A 4 33.63 6.06 23.78
CA SER A 4 33.94 6.05 22.34
C SER A 4 33.88 4.65 21.71
N GLN A 5 34.52 3.66 22.35
CA GLN A 5 34.53 2.28 21.86
C GLN A 5 33.14 1.65 21.90
N THR A 6 32.36 1.92 22.95
CA THR A 6 31.00 1.37 23.07
C THR A 6 30.07 1.91 21.99
N LEU A 7 30.07 3.22 21.74
CA LEU A 7 29.22 3.85 20.72
C LEU A 7 29.62 3.42 19.30
N ARG A 8 30.92 3.31 19.01
CA ARG A 8 31.40 2.80 17.71
C ARG A 8 31.03 1.34 17.49
N ARG A 9 31.09 0.49 18.54
CA ARG A 9 30.64 -0.91 18.46
C ARG A 9 29.13 -1.00 18.22
N LEU A 10 28.34 -0.14 18.87
CA LEU A 10 26.90 -0.07 18.62
C LEU A 10 26.61 0.37 17.17
N ALA A 11 27.29 1.40 16.66
CA ALA A 11 27.17 1.81 15.26
C ALA A 11 27.49 0.66 14.28
N ALA A 12 28.58 -0.07 14.52
CA ALA A 12 28.93 -1.23 13.70
C ALA A 12 27.88 -2.36 13.77
N ALA A 13 27.31 -2.62 14.94
CA ALA A 13 26.23 -3.60 15.10
C ALA A 13 24.97 -3.18 14.34
N LEU A 14 24.58 -1.90 14.42
CA LEU A 14 23.43 -1.37 13.68
C LEU A 14 23.59 -1.54 12.17
N ALA A 15 24.77 -1.25 11.63
CA ALA A 15 25.07 -1.42 10.20
C ALA A 15 25.08 -2.91 9.78
N ALA A 16 25.49 -3.83 10.67
CA ALA A 16 25.51 -5.27 10.37
C ALA A 16 24.11 -5.91 10.42
N GLU A 17 23.25 -5.45 11.33
CA GLU A 17 21.91 -6.00 11.53
C GLU A 17 20.88 -5.46 10.52
N HIS A 18 21.12 -4.27 9.95
CA HIS A 18 20.19 -3.59 9.06
C HIS A 18 20.85 -3.30 7.70
N PRO A 19 20.53 -4.07 6.65
CA PRO A 19 21.06 -3.84 5.31
C PRO A 19 20.78 -2.41 4.83
N GLY A 20 21.82 -1.74 4.29
CA GLY A 20 21.73 -0.35 3.85
C GLY A 20 21.81 0.71 4.96
N CYS A 21 21.85 0.29 6.24
CA CYS A 21 22.05 1.22 7.35
C CYS A 21 23.51 1.67 7.42
N HIS A 22 23.71 3.00 7.42
CA HIS A 22 25.02 3.61 7.64
C HIS A 22 25.03 4.36 8.96
N ALA A 23 25.65 3.77 9.99
CA ALA A 23 25.72 4.35 11.33
C ALA A 23 27.13 4.83 11.67
N GLN A 24 27.23 5.99 12.33
CA GLN A 24 28.48 6.61 12.75
C GLN A 24 28.33 7.25 14.14
N ALA A 25 29.36 7.12 14.97
CA ALA A 25 29.49 7.84 16.23
C ALA A 25 30.53 8.95 16.10
N THR A 26 30.11 10.21 16.28
CA THR A 26 30.96 11.40 16.24
C THR A 26 30.99 12.08 17.60
N TYR A 27 32.13 12.67 17.95
CA TYR A 27 32.27 13.49 19.15
C TYR A 27 32.23 14.96 18.74
N ASP A 28 31.30 15.70 19.30
CA ASP A 28 31.23 17.15 19.14
C ASP A 28 32.08 17.80 20.24
N ALA A 29 33.18 18.45 19.83
CA ALA A 29 34.10 19.09 20.77
C ALA A 29 33.50 20.36 21.40
N ALA A 30 32.55 21.03 20.73
CA ALA A 30 31.92 22.24 21.23
C ALA A 30 30.91 21.92 22.33
N GLU A 31 30.03 20.95 22.06
CA GLU A 31 29.02 20.48 23.02
C GLU A 31 29.60 19.48 24.05
N ARG A 32 30.85 19.05 23.84
CA ARG A 32 31.55 18.02 24.62
C ARG A 32 30.77 16.72 24.73
N ASP A 33 29.94 16.41 23.74
CA ASP A 33 29.04 15.26 23.75
C ASP A 33 29.18 14.36 22.52
N TRP A 34 28.69 13.13 22.63
CA TRP A 34 28.67 12.17 21.55
C TRP A 34 27.35 12.20 20.80
N THR A 35 27.42 12.16 19.47
CA THR A 35 26.28 11.93 18.59
C THR A 35 26.43 10.57 17.93
N LEU A 36 25.40 9.73 18.03
CA LEU A 36 25.24 8.52 17.21
C LEU A 36 24.22 8.85 16.13
N SER A 37 24.68 8.93 14.89
CA SER A 37 23.85 9.19 13.72
C SER A 37 23.77 7.97 12.81
N TRP A 38 22.61 7.72 12.21
CA TRP A 38 22.48 6.64 11.22
C TRP A 38 21.48 6.98 10.13
N ILE A 39 21.67 6.42 8.93
CA ILE A 39 20.76 6.55 7.78
C ILE A 39 19.97 5.26 7.63
N ASP A 40 18.64 5.36 7.61
CA ASP A 40 17.71 4.24 7.52
C ASP A 40 17.95 3.14 8.59
N GLY A 41 17.09 2.12 8.70
CA GLY A 41 17.17 1.16 9.81
C GLY A 41 16.48 1.65 11.09
N PRO A 42 16.82 1.14 12.28
CA PRO A 42 15.90 1.06 13.43
C PRO A 42 15.48 2.42 13.98
N THR A 43 14.35 2.42 14.70
CA THR A 43 13.81 3.65 15.31
C THR A 43 14.74 4.20 16.39
N THR A 44 14.65 5.50 16.63
CA THR A 44 15.41 6.17 17.71
C THR A 44 15.10 5.57 19.08
N ALA A 45 13.85 5.13 19.31
CA ALA A 45 13.47 4.44 20.54
C ALA A 45 14.21 3.10 20.70
N SER A 46 14.22 2.27 19.64
CA SER A 46 14.93 0.98 19.65
C SER A 46 16.45 1.14 19.84
N VAL A 47 17.06 2.18 19.26
CA VAL A 47 18.50 2.46 19.48
C VAL A 47 18.75 2.94 20.91
N ARG A 48 17.84 3.74 21.48
CA ARG A 48 17.95 4.25 22.86
C ARG A 48 17.94 3.12 23.88
N GLU A 49 17.11 2.10 23.68
CA GLU A 49 17.07 0.91 24.55
C GLU A 49 18.37 0.10 24.55
N ARG A 50 19.18 0.25 23.48
CA ARG A 50 20.48 -0.44 23.32
C ARG A 50 21.66 0.39 23.82
N LEU A 51 21.44 1.64 24.24
CA LEU A 51 22.50 2.45 24.84
C LEU A 51 22.87 1.87 26.22
N PRO A 52 24.15 1.88 26.59
CA PRO A 52 24.55 1.49 27.94
C PRO A 52 24.01 2.51 28.97
N ALA A 53 23.79 2.08 30.21
CA ALA A 53 23.14 2.89 31.25
C ALA A 53 23.87 4.21 31.58
N ASP A 54 25.17 4.27 31.33
CA ASP A 54 26.04 5.45 31.47
C ASP A 54 26.24 6.23 30.14
N GLY A 55 25.78 5.66 29.03
CA GLY A 55 25.90 6.21 27.68
C GLY A 55 24.81 7.21 27.36
N ARG A 56 24.99 8.46 27.80
CA ARG A 56 24.31 9.59 27.13
C ARG A 56 24.87 9.69 25.71
N ALA A 57 24.04 9.92 24.72
CA ALA A 57 24.45 10.31 23.37
C ALA A 57 23.25 10.97 22.71
N HIS A 58 23.51 12.00 21.91
CA HIS A 58 22.50 12.50 21.00
C HIS A 58 22.27 11.46 19.91
N LEU A 59 21.01 11.08 19.71
CA LEU A 59 20.62 10.14 18.67
C LEU A 59 20.06 10.91 17.50
N ARG A 60 20.59 10.69 16.30
CA ARG A 60 20.12 11.33 15.07
C ARG A 60 19.85 10.29 13.99
N ARG A 61 18.59 10.11 13.67
CA ARG A 61 18.19 9.26 12.55
C ARG A 61 17.98 10.12 11.31
N HIS A 62 18.58 9.71 10.21
CA HIS A 62 18.41 10.29 8.89
C HIS A 62 17.69 9.27 8.01
N HIS A 63 17.02 9.76 6.96
CA HIS A 63 16.26 8.93 6.04
C HIS A 63 16.76 9.09 4.63
N GLY A 64 16.98 7.98 3.94
CA GLY A 64 17.31 7.98 2.53
C GLY A 64 16.13 8.44 1.68
N ARG A 65 16.41 8.83 0.42
CA ARG A 65 15.38 9.26 -0.54
C ARG A 65 14.30 8.21 -0.73
N ARG A 66 14.67 6.92 -0.75
CA ARG A 66 13.71 5.82 -0.89
C ARG A 66 12.79 5.69 0.31
N ALA A 67 13.31 5.79 1.53
CA ALA A 67 12.49 5.79 2.74
C ALA A 67 11.47 6.94 2.74
N LEU A 68 11.91 8.15 2.35
CA LEU A 68 11.04 9.32 2.20
C LEU A 68 9.95 9.09 1.14
N ALA A 69 10.31 8.53 -0.02
CA ALA A 69 9.36 8.22 -1.09
C ALA A 69 8.33 7.15 -0.68
N VAL A 70 8.78 6.07 -0.03
CA VAL A 70 7.87 5.04 0.51
C VAL A 70 6.90 5.67 1.51
N CYS A 71 7.41 6.51 2.42
CA CYS A 71 6.58 7.21 3.40
C CYS A 71 5.56 8.13 2.73
N ALA A 72 5.98 8.92 1.75
CA ALA A 72 5.08 9.81 1.01
C ALA A 72 3.96 9.03 0.29
N VAL A 73 4.30 7.93 -0.38
CA VAL A 73 3.32 7.03 -1.02
C VAL A 73 2.36 6.45 0.02
N ALA A 74 2.87 5.92 1.13
CA ALA A 74 2.03 5.32 2.18
C ALA A 74 1.07 6.34 2.81
N LEU A 75 1.56 7.54 3.13
CA LEU A 75 0.74 8.63 3.67
C LEU A 75 -0.33 9.08 2.67
N SER A 76 0.01 9.15 1.38
CA SER A 76 -0.95 9.49 0.33
C SER A 76 -2.05 8.44 0.20
N LEU A 77 -1.68 7.16 0.10
CA LEU A 77 -2.64 6.04 0.03
C LEU A 77 -3.55 6.00 1.28
N ALA A 78 -3.04 6.37 2.45
CA ALA A 78 -3.80 6.48 3.69
C ALA A 78 -4.63 7.77 3.81
N GLY A 79 -4.56 8.69 2.84
CA GLY A 79 -5.26 9.99 2.88
C GLY A 79 -4.72 10.97 3.92
N ARG A 80 -3.54 10.72 4.49
CA ARG A 80 -2.94 11.55 5.56
C ARG A 80 -2.31 12.85 5.06
N LEU A 81 -2.20 13.00 3.74
CA LEU A 81 -1.74 14.25 3.10
C LEU A 81 -2.91 15.17 2.71
N GLU A 82 -4.17 14.75 2.89
CA GLU A 82 -5.34 15.57 2.56
C GLU A 82 -5.38 16.80 3.47
N GLY A 83 -5.55 17.98 2.86
CA GLY A 83 -5.63 19.25 3.59
C GLY A 83 -4.28 19.88 3.94
N ILE A 84 -3.15 19.18 3.76
CA ILE A 84 -1.83 19.80 3.89
C ILE A 84 -1.54 20.57 2.61
N GLY A 85 -1.48 21.91 2.71
CA GLY A 85 -1.17 22.76 1.57
C GLY A 85 0.23 22.47 1.03
N ARG A 86 0.41 22.36 -0.29
CA ARG A 86 1.72 22.11 -0.93
C ARG A 86 2.81 23.14 -0.61
N TYR A 87 2.40 24.32 -0.14
CA TYR A 87 3.32 25.39 0.26
C TYR A 87 3.72 25.32 1.75
N ASP A 88 3.06 24.47 2.53
CA ASP A 88 3.39 24.24 3.94
C ASP A 88 4.47 23.16 4.06
N ARG A 89 5.68 23.50 3.59
CA ARG A 89 6.82 22.57 3.56
C ARG A 89 7.16 22.06 4.96
N TRP A 90 6.99 22.91 5.97
CA TRP A 90 7.24 22.53 7.36
C TRP A 90 6.27 21.44 7.83
N ALA A 91 4.96 21.61 7.60
CA ALA A 91 3.98 20.59 7.95
C ALA A 91 4.19 19.26 7.19
N LEU A 92 4.61 19.32 5.92
CA LEU A 92 4.93 18.13 5.12
C LEU A 92 6.13 17.37 5.70
N GLU A 93 7.21 18.07 6.05
CA GLU A 93 8.40 17.48 6.64
C GLU A 93 8.14 16.92 8.05
N ASP A 94 7.35 17.64 8.86
CA ASP A 94 6.94 17.17 10.18
C ASP A 94 6.12 15.89 10.09
N THR A 95 5.12 15.85 9.19
CA THR A 95 4.28 14.67 8.95
C THR A 95 5.11 13.45 8.50
N LEU A 96 6.07 13.66 7.58
CA LEU A 96 7.00 12.60 7.16
C LEU A 96 7.82 12.08 8.35
N ARG A 97 8.42 12.99 9.12
CA ARG A 97 9.28 12.65 10.26
C ARG A 97 8.52 11.86 11.32
N GLU A 98 7.33 12.33 11.72
CA GLU A 98 6.48 11.64 12.68
C GLU A 98 6.15 10.20 12.25
N HIS A 99 5.87 9.99 10.97
CA HIS A 99 5.55 8.66 10.45
C HIS A 99 6.79 7.77 10.37
N LEU A 100 7.90 8.30 9.87
CA LEU A 100 9.16 7.57 9.71
C LEU A 100 9.75 7.15 11.06
N ASP A 101 9.59 7.96 12.11
CA ASP A 101 10.04 7.64 13.46
C ASP A 101 9.34 6.40 14.05
N GLN A 102 8.18 6.02 13.52
CA GLN A 102 7.41 4.84 13.95
C GLN A 102 7.76 3.58 13.16
N ILE A 103 8.48 3.69 12.05
CA ILE A 103 8.78 2.58 11.15
C ILE A 103 10.23 2.15 11.31
N ALA A 104 10.46 0.88 11.64
CA ALA A 104 11.80 0.34 11.84
C ALA A 104 12.62 0.20 10.54
N ASP A 105 11.98 -0.09 9.41
CA ASP A 105 12.67 -0.20 8.12
C ASP A 105 11.79 0.31 6.95
N PRO A 106 11.72 1.64 6.75
CA PRO A 106 10.85 2.22 5.73
C PRO A 106 11.29 1.87 4.30
N GLN A 107 12.56 1.58 4.07
CA GLN A 107 13.07 1.21 2.75
C GLN A 107 12.80 -0.27 2.39
N ALA A 108 12.41 -1.12 3.33
CA ALA A 108 12.07 -2.51 3.06
C ALA A 108 10.65 -2.71 2.47
N ALA A 109 9.90 -1.63 2.21
CA ALA A 109 8.60 -1.74 1.57
C ALA A 109 8.72 -2.39 0.18
N GLY A 110 8.16 -3.59 0.06
CA GLY A 110 8.03 -4.35 -1.18
C GLY A 110 6.68 -4.14 -1.87
N GLY A 111 6.40 -4.98 -2.87
CA GLY A 111 5.15 -4.96 -3.61
C GLY A 111 4.86 -3.62 -4.31
N ARG A 112 3.59 -3.22 -4.34
CA ARG A 112 3.12 -2.02 -5.04
C ARG A 112 3.63 -0.72 -4.42
N THR A 113 3.65 -0.61 -3.09
CA THR A 113 4.14 0.60 -2.41
C THR A 113 5.62 0.86 -2.72
N GLY A 114 6.45 -0.19 -2.65
CA GLY A 114 7.86 -0.09 -3.04
C GLY A 114 8.03 0.33 -4.50
N ALA A 115 7.32 -0.32 -5.41
CA ALA A 115 7.39 -0.01 -6.84
C ALA A 115 6.93 1.42 -7.16
N LEU A 116 5.87 1.92 -6.50
CA LEU A 116 5.41 3.30 -6.64
C LEU A 116 6.46 4.29 -6.14
N ALA A 117 7.12 4.00 -5.02
CA ALA A 117 8.19 4.84 -4.50
C ALA A 117 9.39 4.88 -5.45
N ASP A 118 9.76 3.74 -6.03
CA ASP A 118 10.85 3.64 -7.00
C ASP A 118 10.52 4.40 -8.30
N ALA A 119 9.29 4.27 -8.81
CA ALA A 119 8.81 5.03 -9.98
C ALA A 119 8.75 6.54 -9.70
N LEU A 120 8.30 6.94 -8.51
CA LEU A 120 8.29 8.34 -8.08
C LEU A 120 9.69 8.93 -8.08
N LEU A 121 10.68 8.22 -7.53
CA LEU A 121 12.06 8.69 -7.49
C LEU A 121 12.71 8.76 -8.87
N ALA A 122 12.37 7.85 -9.79
CA ALA A 122 12.84 7.89 -11.16
C ALA A 122 12.37 9.15 -11.91
N ASP A 123 11.20 9.69 -11.55
CA ASP A 123 10.63 10.91 -12.13
C ASP A 123 11.12 12.21 -11.47
N LEU A 124 11.96 12.11 -10.44
CA LEU A 124 12.47 13.24 -9.68
C LEU A 124 13.97 13.45 -9.93
N PRO A 125 14.46 14.70 -9.85
CA PRO A 125 15.90 14.96 -9.88
C PRO A 125 16.64 14.16 -8.79
N GLU A 126 17.89 13.82 -9.07
CA GLU A 126 18.73 13.06 -8.13
C GLU A 126 18.89 13.76 -6.77
N ARG A 127 18.95 15.11 -6.80
CA ARG A 127 18.95 15.95 -5.61
C ARG A 127 17.57 16.57 -5.45
N VAL A 128 16.82 16.07 -4.48
CA VAL A 128 15.46 16.50 -4.17
C VAL A 128 15.30 16.49 -2.66
N GLU A 129 14.69 17.54 -2.12
CA GLU A 129 14.42 17.64 -0.68
C GLU A 129 13.22 16.76 -0.29
N ALA A 130 13.10 16.46 1.01
CA ALA A 130 12.01 15.63 1.52
C ALA A 130 10.62 16.18 1.16
N ALA A 131 10.41 17.49 1.36
CA ALA A 131 9.16 18.16 1.01
C ALA A 131 8.83 18.03 -0.49
N ASP A 132 9.82 18.08 -1.37
CA ASP A 132 9.61 18.03 -2.83
C ASP A 132 9.11 16.66 -3.29
N ILE A 133 9.52 15.58 -2.62
CA ILE A 133 8.99 14.24 -2.86
C ILE A 133 7.49 14.21 -2.56
N VAL A 134 7.06 14.81 -1.44
CA VAL A 134 5.64 14.84 -1.05
C VAL A 134 4.84 15.77 -1.96
N VAL A 135 5.38 16.94 -2.28
CA VAL A 135 4.76 17.89 -3.23
C VAL A 135 4.55 17.22 -4.58
N ALA A 136 5.49 16.42 -5.07
CA ALA A 136 5.31 15.68 -6.31
C ALA A 136 4.14 14.68 -6.26
N VAL A 137 3.90 14.04 -5.11
CA VAL A 137 2.73 13.18 -4.90
C VAL A 137 1.44 13.98 -4.85
N ILE A 138 1.42 15.11 -4.14
CA ILE A 138 0.23 15.97 -4.01
C ILE A 138 -0.16 16.60 -5.35
N ASP A 139 0.80 17.20 -6.06
CA ASP A 139 0.52 17.97 -7.28
C ASP A 139 0.24 17.08 -8.50
N ARG A 140 0.93 15.93 -8.60
CA ARG A 140 0.86 15.09 -9.79
C ARG A 140 0.04 13.81 -9.59
N GLY A 141 -0.16 13.38 -8.34
CA GLY A 141 -0.82 12.12 -8.01
C GLY A 141 0.06 10.90 -8.23
N LEU A 142 -0.36 9.78 -7.61
CA LEU A 142 0.23 8.46 -7.77
C LEU A 142 -0.28 7.73 -9.02
N ALA A 143 -1.52 7.97 -9.46
CA ALA A 143 -2.12 7.23 -10.58
C ALA A 143 -1.32 7.35 -11.89
N ARG A 144 -0.61 8.47 -12.09
CA ARG A 144 0.27 8.69 -13.24
C ARG A 144 1.46 7.71 -13.32
N LEU A 145 1.85 7.11 -12.19
CA LEU A 145 2.96 6.17 -12.09
C LEU A 145 2.53 4.77 -12.54
N LEU A 146 1.22 4.55 -12.69
CA LEU A 146 0.67 3.27 -13.10
C LEU A 146 0.72 3.12 -14.62
N ARG A 147 0.97 1.90 -15.05
CA ARG A 147 0.98 1.51 -16.46
C ARG A 147 -0.34 0.86 -16.83
N GLN A 148 -0.87 1.19 -18.00
CA GLN A 148 -1.95 0.41 -18.58
C GLN A 148 -1.45 -1.03 -18.76
N SER A 149 -2.17 -2.00 -18.19
CA SER A 149 -1.82 -3.41 -18.35
C SER A 149 -1.94 -3.77 -19.82
N SER A 150 -0.83 -4.11 -20.48
CA SER A 150 -0.91 -4.79 -21.77
C SER A 150 -1.45 -6.20 -21.51
N THR A 151 -2.58 -6.53 -22.14
CA THR A 151 -3.20 -7.85 -22.09
C THR A 151 -2.32 -8.95 -22.71
N ASP A 152 -1.19 -8.59 -23.34
CA ASP A 152 -0.22 -9.50 -23.95
C ASP A 152 0.81 -10.08 -22.96
N ALA A 153 0.71 -9.79 -21.65
CA ALA A 153 1.65 -10.29 -20.66
C ALA A 153 1.48 -11.80 -20.39
N THR A 154 1.98 -12.64 -21.31
CA THR A 154 2.27 -14.07 -21.13
C THR A 154 3.45 -14.32 -20.18
N SER A 155 3.97 -13.29 -19.51
CA SER A 155 5.08 -13.39 -18.56
C SER A 155 4.54 -13.36 -17.14
N GLY A 156 4.66 -14.48 -16.43
CA GLY A 156 4.12 -14.75 -15.09
C GLY A 156 4.71 -13.93 -13.93
N GLY A 157 4.97 -12.63 -14.12
CA GLY A 157 5.22 -11.67 -13.06
C GLY A 157 4.09 -10.64 -13.02
N GLN A 158 3.34 -10.56 -11.92
CA GLN A 158 2.43 -9.44 -11.69
C GLN A 158 3.26 -8.17 -11.58
N ASP A 159 3.30 -7.37 -12.64
CA ASP A 159 3.91 -6.04 -12.61
C ASP A 159 3.20 -5.21 -11.53
N PRO A 160 3.89 -4.81 -10.45
CA PRO A 160 3.27 -4.09 -9.35
C PRO A 160 2.76 -2.70 -9.74
N LEU A 161 3.18 -2.16 -10.89
CA LEU A 161 2.71 -0.87 -11.41
C LEU A 161 1.62 -1.00 -12.47
N ALA A 162 1.25 -2.22 -12.86
CA ALA A 162 0.16 -2.43 -13.80
C ALA A 162 -1.18 -2.06 -13.15
N MET A 163 -2.02 -1.34 -13.90
CA MET A 163 -3.38 -1.02 -13.47
C MET A 163 -4.22 -2.30 -13.43
N SER A 164 -4.92 -2.51 -12.31
CA SER A 164 -6.01 -3.47 -12.23
C SER A 164 -7.19 -3.03 -13.12
N PRO A 165 -8.15 -3.92 -13.43
CA PRO A 165 -9.30 -3.57 -14.25
C PRO A 165 -10.13 -2.39 -13.71
N ALA A 166 -10.34 -2.34 -12.38
CA ALA A 166 -11.05 -1.24 -11.75
C ALA A 166 -10.28 0.08 -11.83
N GLU A 167 -8.95 0.04 -11.69
CA GLU A 167 -8.07 1.21 -11.81
C GLU A 167 -8.05 1.73 -13.25
N TYR A 168 -7.97 0.85 -14.23
CA TYR A 168 -8.04 1.21 -15.65
C TYR A 168 -9.37 1.91 -15.97
N LEU A 169 -10.51 1.30 -15.61
CA LEU A 169 -11.83 1.90 -15.87
C LEU A 169 -12.05 3.18 -15.05
N THR A 170 -11.52 3.26 -13.83
CA THR A 170 -11.55 4.51 -13.04
C THR A 170 -10.75 5.60 -13.73
N SER A 171 -9.56 5.29 -14.27
CA SER A 171 -8.76 6.27 -15.00
C SER A 171 -9.48 6.84 -16.23
N ARG A 172 -10.38 6.04 -16.85
CA ARG A 172 -11.19 6.44 -18.00
C ARG A 172 -12.43 7.24 -17.61
N TYR A 173 -13.15 6.84 -16.57
CA TYR A 173 -14.48 7.37 -16.22
C TYR A 173 -14.50 8.29 -15.00
N ALA A 174 -13.39 8.47 -14.29
CA ALA A 174 -13.35 9.40 -13.15
C ALA A 174 -13.66 10.82 -13.62
N GLU A 175 -14.82 11.33 -13.21
CA GLU A 175 -15.21 12.70 -13.48
C GLU A 175 -14.29 13.70 -12.77
N PRO A 176 -13.98 14.86 -13.40
CA PRO A 176 -13.24 15.92 -12.75
C PRO A 176 -13.88 16.33 -11.42
N GLY A 177 -13.08 16.41 -10.36
CA GLY A 177 -13.54 16.73 -9.02
C GLY A 177 -12.95 15.79 -7.98
N ARG A 178 -13.66 15.63 -6.86
CA ARG A 178 -13.15 14.88 -5.71
C ARG A 178 -12.82 13.43 -6.05
N SER A 179 -13.68 12.74 -6.81
CA SER A 179 -13.44 11.35 -7.21
C SER A 179 -12.16 11.18 -8.04
N PHE A 180 -11.89 12.11 -8.96
CA PHE A 180 -10.64 12.12 -9.73
C PHE A 180 -9.42 12.43 -8.86
N LEU A 181 -9.51 13.38 -7.93
CA LEU A 181 -8.41 13.68 -7.00
C LEU A 181 -8.10 12.49 -6.09
N ASP A 182 -9.14 11.82 -5.59
CA ASP A 182 -9.02 10.64 -4.75
C ASP A 182 -8.42 9.45 -5.52
N TRP A 183 -8.84 9.24 -6.76
CA TRP A 183 -8.22 8.30 -7.67
C TRP A 183 -6.74 8.64 -7.90
N SER A 184 -6.47 9.88 -8.29
CA SER A 184 -5.13 10.33 -8.65
C SER A 184 -4.15 10.22 -7.48
N ALA A 185 -4.51 10.71 -6.30
CA ALA A 185 -3.62 10.75 -5.14
C ALA A 185 -3.59 9.43 -4.36
N ARG A 186 -4.71 8.70 -4.28
CA ARG A 186 -4.88 7.57 -3.34
C ARG A 186 -5.19 6.25 -4.02
N LEU A 187 -5.28 6.23 -5.35
CA LEU A 187 -5.68 5.06 -6.13
C LEU A 187 -7.06 4.52 -5.71
N THR A 188 -7.95 5.40 -5.21
CA THR A 188 -9.32 5.02 -4.87
C THR A 188 -10.12 4.80 -6.14
N THR A 189 -10.58 3.58 -6.36
CA THR A 189 -11.37 3.22 -7.54
C THR A 189 -12.85 3.54 -7.35
N ALA A 190 -13.52 3.86 -8.45
CA ALA A 190 -14.98 4.00 -8.42
C ALA A 190 -15.65 2.62 -8.15
N PRO A 191 -16.91 2.61 -7.66
CA PRO A 191 -17.63 1.37 -7.40
C PRO A 191 -17.69 0.47 -8.65
N PRO A 192 -17.40 -0.85 -8.54
CA PRO A 192 -17.36 -1.74 -9.69
C PRO A 192 -18.64 -1.74 -10.54
N THR A 193 -19.82 -1.65 -9.92
CA THR A 193 -21.10 -1.57 -10.63
C THR A 193 -21.24 -0.29 -11.45
N ALA A 194 -20.76 0.84 -10.94
CA ALA A 194 -20.76 2.12 -11.66
C ALA A 194 -19.78 2.08 -12.84
N LEU A 195 -18.61 1.47 -12.65
CA LEU A 195 -17.63 1.27 -13.73
C LEU A 195 -18.17 0.39 -14.86
N VAL A 196 -18.86 -0.70 -14.52
CA VAL A 196 -19.51 -1.57 -15.52
C VAL A 196 -20.63 -0.82 -16.24
N ALA A 197 -21.48 -0.08 -15.54
CA ALA A 197 -22.55 0.71 -16.15
C ALA A 197 -21.99 1.75 -17.13
N ALA A 198 -21.01 2.56 -16.69
CA ALA A 198 -20.35 3.56 -17.54
C ALA A 198 -19.70 2.93 -18.77
N ALA A 199 -19.13 1.72 -18.63
CA ALA A 199 -18.52 1.00 -19.75
C ALA A 199 -19.53 0.40 -20.73
N LEU A 200 -20.73 0.04 -20.27
CA LEU A 200 -21.81 -0.43 -21.15
C LEU A 200 -22.43 0.72 -21.95
N ASP A 201 -22.41 1.93 -21.40
CA ASP A 201 -22.91 3.15 -22.05
C ASP A 201 -21.86 3.81 -22.97
N ASP A 202 -20.60 3.38 -22.94
CA ASP A 202 -19.50 3.90 -23.78
C ASP A 202 -19.40 3.16 -25.12
N GLU A 203 -20.03 3.72 -26.16
CA GLU A 203 -19.96 3.20 -27.54
C GLU A 203 -18.54 3.21 -28.15
N ARG A 204 -17.57 3.90 -27.51
CA ARG A 204 -16.20 4.08 -27.98
C ARG A 204 -15.19 3.29 -27.14
N LEU A 205 -15.67 2.31 -26.37
CA LEU A 205 -14.81 1.42 -25.61
C LEU A 205 -13.96 0.57 -26.56
N ASP A 206 -12.66 0.54 -26.31
CA ASP A 206 -11.71 -0.24 -27.09
C ASP A 206 -11.62 -1.69 -26.57
N ALA A 207 -10.81 -2.52 -27.25
CA ALA A 207 -10.64 -3.92 -26.89
C ALA A 207 -10.10 -4.10 -25.45
N ASP A 208 -9.13 -3.27 -25.05
CA ASP A 208 -8.54 -3.32 -23.71
C ASP A 208 -9.58 -2.94 -22.64
N GLY A 209 -10.41 -1.93 -22.92
CA GLY A 209 -11.54 -1.56 -22.08
C GLY A 209 -12.57 -2.67 -21.93
N HIS A 210 -12.94 -3.35 -23.01
CA HIS A 210 -13.83 -4.51 -22.95
C HIS A 210 -13.22 -5.66 -22.13
N LEU A 211 -11.93 -5.94 -22.30
CA LEU A 211 -11.22 -6.95 -21.51
C LEU A 211 -11.16 -6.58 -20.03
N ALA A 212 -10.94 -5.30 -19.71
CA ALA A 212 -11.02 -4.79 -18.34
C ALA A 212 -12.42 -5.00 -17.73
N VAL A 213 -13.50 -4.74 -18.48
CA VAL A 213 -14.87 -5.01 -18.01
C VAL A 213 -15.08 -6.49 -17.72
N VAL A 214 -14.66 -7.39 -18.62
CA VAL A 214 -14.78 -8.84 -18.41
C VAL A 214 -13.99 -9.29 -17.18
N ALA A 215 -12.76 -8.79 -17.02
CA ALA A 215 -11.93 -9.10 -15.86
C ALA A 215 -12.56 -8.57 -14.55
N LEU A 216 -13.12 -7.36 -14.57
CA LEU A 216 -13.83 -6.77 -13.43
C LEU A 216 -15.07 -7.59 -13.05
N LEU A 217 -15.88 -8.04 -14.02
CA LEU A 217 -17.02 -8.92 -13.77
C LEU A 217 -16.58 -10.25 -13.13
N GLY A 218 -15.45 -10.80 -13.57
CA GLY A 218 -14.84 -11.98 -12.94
C GLY A 218 -14.46 -11.73 -11.47
N GLN A 219 -13.85 -10.59 -11.17
CA GLN A 219 -13.50 -10.17 -9.81
C GLN A 219 -14.74 -9.97 -8.92
N MET A 220 -15.77 -9.29 -9.44
CA MET A 220 -17.04 -9.06 -8.74
C MET A 220 -17.73 -10.37 -8.39
N ARG A 221 -17.76 -11.34 -9.32
CA ARG A 221 -18.31 -12.67 -9.06
C ARG A 221 -17.52 -13.39 -7.96
N ALA A 222 -16.20 -13.37 -8.01
CA ALA A 222 -15.36 -13.99 -6.99
C ALA A 222 -15.56 -13.35 -5.60
N GLU A 223 -15.79 -12.03 -5.53
CA GLU A 223 -16.13 -11.34 -4.29
C GLU A 223 -17.51 -11.76 -3.75
N GLN A 224 -18.52 -11.80 -4.63
CA GLN A 224 -19.87 -12.22 -4.27
C GLN A 224 -19.88 -13.66 -3.73
N GLU A 225 -19.14 -14.56 -4.37
CA GLU A 225 -18.99 -15.95 -3.91
C GLU A 225 -18.36 -16.00 -2.50
N ARG A 226 -17.31 -15.22 -2.25
CA ARG A 226 -16.66 -15.12 -0.92
C ARG A 226 -17.58 -14.52 0.15
N LEU A 227 -18.38 -13.51 -0.20
CA LEU A 227 -19.36 -12.91 0.71
C LEU A 227 -20.49 -13.88 1.04
N GLU A 228 -21.04 -14.56 0.03
CA GLU A 228 -22.04 -15.62 0.21
C GLU A 228 -21.50 -16.68 1.19
N ASP A 229 -20.27 -17.14 1.02
CA ASP A 229 -19.64 -18.12 1.90
C ASP A 229 -19.54 -17.65 3.35
N ARG A 230 -19.09 -16.41 3.57
CA ARG A 230 -19.01 -15.83 4.91
C ARG A 230 -20.38 -15.72 5.58
N VAL A 231 -21.40 -15.31 4.84
CA VAL A 231 -22.77 -15.18 5.35
C VAL A 231 -23.36 -16.55 5.67
N LEU A 232 -23.15 -17.55 4.81
CA LEU A 232 -23.60 -18.93 5.06
C LEU A 232 -22.92 -19.54 6.29
N ALA A 233 -21.61 -19.39 6.41
CA ALA A 233 -20.86 -19.85 7.57
C ALA A 233 -21.33 -19.16 8.85
N GLY A 234 -21.54 -17.84 8.81
CA GLY A 234 -22.06 -17.07 9.93
C GLY A 234 -23.48 -17.49 10.34
N ALA A 235 -24.38 -17.69 9.39
CA ALA A 235 -25.75 -18.15 9.65
C ALA A 235 -25.76 -19.55 10.29
N HIS A 236 -24.94 -20.46 9.77
CA HIS A 236 -24.81 -21.80 10.34
C HIS A 236 -24.19 -21.77 11.76
N ALA A 237 -23.15 -20.97 11.98
CA ALA A 237 -22.54 -20.79 13.30
C ALA A 237 -23.52 -20.18 14.33
N ALA A 238 -24.47 -19.37 13.88
CA ALA A 238 -25.56 -18.85 14.70
C ALA A 238 -26.72 -19.84 14.94
N GLY A 239 -26.57 -21.11 14.52
CA GLY A 239 -27.54 -22.19 14.76
C GLY A 239 -28.63 -22.33 13.71
N ALA A 240 -28.57 -21.60 12.58
CA ALA A 240 -29.54 -21.78 11.51
C ALA A 240 -29.34 -23.15 10.82
N SER A 241 -30.41 -23.93 10.71
CA SER A 241 -30.36 -25.20 9.97
C SER A 241 -30.22 -24.96 8.46
N TRP A 242 -29.60 -25.91 7.74
CA TRP A 242 -29.49 -25.86 6.28
C TRP A 242 -30.84 -25.77 5.56
N ALA A 243 -31.93 -26.24 6.18
CA ALA A 243 -33.27 -26.08 5.65
C ALA A 243 -33.73 -24.61 5.68
N ARG A 244 -33.49 -23.93 6.81
CA ARG A 244 -33.82 -22.51 6.98
C ARG A 244 -32.92 -21.61 6.10
N ILE A 245 -31.64 -21.94 6.00
CA ILE A 245 -30.70 -21.26 5.09
C ILE A 245 -31.14 -21.43 3.63
N GLY A 246 -31.46 -22.66 3.20
CA GLY A 246 -31.98 -22.91 1.86
C GLY A 246 -33.25 -22.12 1.57
N ALA A 247 -34.22 -22.13 2.50
CA ALA A 247 -35.45 -21.36 2.38
C ALA A 247 -35.20 -19.85 2.22
N ALA A 248 -34.27 -19.28 3.01
CA ALA A 248 -33.91 -17.86 2.93
C ALA A 248 -33.25 -17.48 1.58
N MET A 249 -32.56 -18.43 0.95
CA MET A 249 -31.93 -18.26 -0.36
C MET A 249 -32.85 -18.60 -1.54
N GLY A 250 -34.07 -19.10 -1.27
CA GLY A 250 -34.96 -19.62 -2.31
C GLY A 250 -34.46 -20.91 -2.98
N ILE A 251 -33.68 -21.74 -2.29
CA ILE A 251 -33.15 -23.02 -2.79
C ILE A 251 -33.46 -24.19 -1.83
N THR A 252 -33.29 -25.42 -2.30
CA THR A 252 -33.51 -26.60 -1.45
C THR A 252 -32.44 -26.72 -0.36
N LYS A 253 -32.78 -27.42 0.74
CA LYS A 253 -31.83 -27.78 1.81
C LYS A 253 -30.57 -28.46 1.24
N GLN A 254 -30.75 -29.40 0.32
CA GLN A 254 -29.68 -30.15 -0.33
C GLN A 254 -28.79 -29.24 -1.16
N SER A 255 -29.37 -28.28 -1.88
CA SER A 255 -28.63 -27.26 -2.64
C SER A 255 -27.82 -26.34 -1.73
N ALA A 256 -28.39 -25.90 -0.60
CA ALA A 256 -27.69 -25.07 0.38
C ALA A 256 -26.50 -25.81 1.01
N HIS A 257 -26.71 -27.04 1.46
CA HIS A 257 -25.65 -27.90 1.99
C HIS A 257 -24.57 -28.18 0.93
N ALA A 258 -24.96 -28.52 -0.30
CA ALA A 258 -24.01 -28.78 -1.38
C ALA A 258 -23.17 -27.55 -1.75
N ARG A 259 -23.74 -26.33 -1.71
CA ARG A 259 -22.97 -25.10 -1.92
C ARG A 259 -21.92 -24.91 -0.84
N ALA A 260 -22.29 -25.08 0.44
CA ALA A 260 -21.36 -25.01 1.55
C ALA A 260 -20.24 -26.07 1.45
N SER A 261 -20.58 -27.33 1.15
CA SER A 261 -19.61 -28.44 1.07
C SER A 261 -18.69 -28.40 -0.16
N ARG A 262 -19.18 -27.94 -1.33
CA ARG A 262 -18.34 -27.82 -2.54
C ARG A 262 -17.29 -26.72 -2.39
N ARG A 263 -17.61 -25.69 -1.61
CA ARG A 263 -16.74 -24.54 -1.39
C ARG A 263 -15.74 -24.78 -0.26
N SER A 264 -16.09 -25.58 0.75
CA SER A 264 -15.11 -26.09 1.73
C SER A 264 -14.05 -27.02 1.14
N THR A 265 -14.26 -27.54 -0.08
CA THR A 265 -13.33 -28.41 -0.82
C THR A 265 -12.63 -27.68 -1.98
N GLY A 266 -12.81 -26.37 -2.13
CA GLY A 266 -12.14 -25.54 -3.13
C GLY A 266 -12.58 -25.78 -4.59
N ARG A 267 -13.74 -26.41 -4.81
CA ARG A 267 -14.21 -26.76 -6.16
C ARG A 267 -15.09 -25.64 -6.75
N PRO A 268 -14.78 -25.08 -7.93
CA PRO A 268 -15.55 -23.98 -8.49
C PRO A 268 -17.02 -24.38 -8.77
N THR A 269 -17.94 -23.48 -8.41
CA THR A 269 -19.38 -23.74 -8.53
C THR A 269 -19.81 -23.52 -9.99
N ARG A 270 -20.13 -24.60 -10.73
CA ARG A 270 -20.84 -24.45 -12.00
C ARG A 270 -22.20 -23.83 -11.72
N ALA A 271 -22.54 -22.75 -12.44
CA ALA A 271 -23.89 -22.21 -12.44
C ALA A 271 -24.84 -23.33 -12.87
N SER A 272 -25.69 -23.78 -11.94
CA SER A 272 -26.76 -24.73 -12.26
C SER A 272 -27.75 -24.03 -13.17
N GLY A 273 -28.03 -24.61 -14.34
CA GLY A 273 -29.06 -24.12 -15.25
C GLY A 273 -30.39 -23.98 -14.51
N GLN A 274 -30.93 -22.78 -14.50
CA GLN A 274 -32.33 -22.55 -14.13
C GLN A 274 -33.19 -23.27 -15.17
N ARG A 275 -34.08 -24.14 -14.69
CA ARG A 275 -35.20 -24.67 -15.47
C ARG A 275 -36.38 -23.73 -15.31
#